data_AF-A0AAU9XMS5-F1
#
_entry.id   AF-A0AAU9XMS5-F1
#
_cell.length_a   1.000
_cell.length_b   1.000
_cell.length_c   1.000
_cell.angle_alpha   90.00
_cell.angle_beta   90.00
_cell.angle_gamma   90.00
#
_symmetry.space_group_name_H-M   'P 1'
#
loop_
_entity.id
_entity.type
_entity.pdbx_description
1 polymer ?
#
loop_
_entity_poly.entity_id
_entity_poly.type
_entity_poly.pdbx_seq_one_letter_code
_entity_poly.pdbx_strand_id
1 'polypeptide(L)'
;MLYVSVAIKVEVQSRQYILHLEKTQLKVARGEYVEMALSFMLPSYLSGVPCADNEYLEIRDGYNQSANLLGVFCGRYIKSLIRRSSGHHMWLRLSPSGRYLLFYPNYYEGRAANKTVPANLSEVAQTQFVLLNHSSSLWCPAEGGPAPRIVWRKNGAVVQNSTSVRLLINVTKEKGIPTTAARWTAMVR
;
A
#
# COMPACT_ATOMS: atom_id res chain seq x y z
N MET A 1 34.94 -23.67 34.37
CA MET A 1 33.96 -22.60 34.11
C MET A 1 33.52 -22.71 32.66
N LEU A 2 32.21 -22.78 32.40
CA LEU A 2 31.65 -22.74 31.05
C LEU A 2 31.52 -21.28 30.61
N TYR A 3 32.13 -20.94 29.48
CA TYR A 3 31.94 -19.64 28.82
C TYR A 3 31.07 -19.85 27.60
N VAL A 4 30.01 -19.04 27.48
CA VAL A 4 29.16 -18.97 26.30
C VAL A 4 29.53 -17.69 25.56
N SER A 5 29.92 -17.83 24.30
CA SER A 5 30.12 -16.71 23.39
C SER A 5 28.77 -16.24 22.86
N VAL A 6 28.38 -15.02 23.24
CA VAL A 6 27.21 -14.32 22.67
C VAL A 6 27.72 -13.35 21.62
N ALA A 7 27.42 -13.62 20.35
CA ALA A 7 27.72 -12.70 19.27
C ALA A 7 26.71 -11.55 19.26
N ILE A 8 27.17 -10.32 19.45
CA ILE A 8 26.34 -9.12 19.24
C ILE A 8 26.47 -8.74 17.77
N LYS A 9 25.38 -8.91 17.01
CA LYS A 9 25.30 -8.42 15.63
C LYS A 9 24.87 -6.95 15.68
N VAL A 10 25.82 -6.04 15.52
CA VAL A 10 25.52 -4.61 15.37
C VAL A 10 25.07 -4.38 13.93
N GLU A 11 23.77 -4.32 13.69
CA GLU A 11 23.19 -4.06 12.37
C GLU A 11 22.88 -2.56 12.28
N VAL A 12 23.77 -1.79 11.65
CA VAL A 12 23.45 -0.42 11.25
C VAL A 12 22.38 -0.54 10.16
N GLN A 13 21.12 -0.26 10.48
CA GLN A 13 20.02 -0.19 9.50
C GLN A 13 20.34 0.90 8.47
N SER A 14 21.06 0.55 7.41
CA SER A 14 21.39 1.47 6.33
C SER A 14 20.20 1.58 5.38
N ARG A 15 19.89 2.81 4.98
CA ARG A 15 18.93 3.08 3.92
C ARG A 15 19.44 2.49 2.61
N GLN A 16 18.57 1.75 1.93
CA GLN A 16 18.85 1.21 0.60
C GLN A 16 18.15 2.07 -0.44
N TYR A 17 18.90 2.54 -1.45
CA TYR A 17 18.34 3.41 -2.49
C TYR A 17 17.60 2.62 -3.57
N ILE A 18 16.42 3.11 -3.94
CA ILE A 18 15.62 2.61 -5.05
C ILE A 18 16.06 3.41 -6.27
N LEU A 19 17.05 2.90 -7.00
CA LEU A 19 17.61 3.59 -8.16
C LEU A 19 16.80 3.31 -9.43
N HIS A 20 16.36 2.07 -9.59
CA HIS A 20 15.58 1.61 -10.74
C HIS A 20 14.48 0.69 -10.23
N LEU A 21 13.25 0.88 -10.70
CA LEU A 21 12.11 0.03 -10.33
C LEU A 21 12.17 -1.35 -10.99
N GLU A 22 13.18 -1.63 -11.82
CA GLU A 22 13.39 -2.90 -12.51
C GLU A 22 13.65 -4.09 -11.56
N LYS A 23 14.20 -3.85 -10.36
CA LYS A 23 14.29 -4.86 -9.28
C LYS A 23 13.06 -4.74 -8.38
N THR A 24 11.92 -5.24 -8.86
CA THR A 24 10.57 -5.06 -8.31
C THR A 24 10.29 -5.80 -6.99
N GLN A 25 11.27 -5.97 -6.11
CA GLN A 25 11.10 -6.56 -4.78
C GLN A 25 12.03 -5.88 -3.78
N LEU A 26 11.45 -5.26 -2.75
CA LEU A 26 12.19 -4.75 -1.60
C LEU A 26 12.20 -5.81 -0.52
N LYS A 27 13.38 -6.06 0.06
CA LYS A 27 13.58 -7.09 1.07
C LYS A 27 14.43 -6.56 2.21
N VAL A 28 13.99 -6.84 3.44
CA VAL A 28 14.68 -6.49 4.68
C VAL A 28 14.93 -7.76 5.52
N ALA A 29 15.53 -7.62 6.70
CA ALA A 29 15.80 -8.77 7.55
C ALA A 29 14.51 -9.41 8.07
N ARG A 30 14.57 -10.69 8.43
CA ARG A 30 13.45 -11.35 9.10
C ARG A 30 13.25 -10.73 10.49
N GLY A 31 11.99 -10.51 10.86
CA GLY A 31 11.64 -9.77 12.09
C GLY A 31 11.51 -8.26 11.89
N GLU A 32 11.76 -7.78 10.67
CA GLU A 32 11.53 -6.39 10.26
C GLU A 32 10.39 -6.29 9.25
N TYR A 33 9.80 -5.11 9.16
CA TYR A 33 8.96 -4.69 8.04
C TYR A 33 9.69 -3.64 7.20
N VAL A 34 9.34 -3.56 5.91
CA VAL A 34 9.88 -2.57 4.98
C VAL A 34 9.18 -1.24 5.24
N GLU A 35 9.95 -0.19 5.51
CA GLU A 35 9.50 1.20 5.42
C GLU A 35 10.16 1.83 4.19
N MET A 36 9.34 2.24 3.22
CA MET A 36 9.79 2.87 2.00
C MET A 36 9.38 4.34 1.99
N ALA A 37 10.29 5.21 1.53
CA ALA A 37 10.00 6.58 1.16
C ALA A 37 10.34 6.78 -0.32
N LEU A 38 9.34 7.15 -1.10
CA LEU A 38 9.47 7.32 -2.55
C LEU A 38 8.87 8.65 -2.99
N SER A 39 9.53 9.32 -3.93
CA SER A 39 8.99 10.45 -4.66
C SER A 39 9.21 10.23 -6.15
N PHE A 40 8.19 10.52 -6.94
CA PHE A 40 8.21 10.26 -8.36
C PHE A 40 7.33 11.24 -9.13
N MET A 41 7.74 11.55 -10.34
CA MET A 41 7.08 12.54 -11.19
C MET A 41 6.98 12.07 -12.63
N LEU A 42 5.91 12.52 -13.28
CA LEU A 42 5.78 12.45 -14.72
C LEU A 42 6.18 13.82 -15.29
N PRO A 43 7.23 13.92 -16.12
CA PRO A 43 7.65 15.20 -16.70
C PRO A 43 6.51 15.95 -17.40
N SER A 44 6.50 17.28 -17.27
CA SER A 44 5.45 18.14 -17.81
C SER A 44 5.36 18.11 -19.34
N TYR A 45 6.49 17.89 -20.01
CA TYR A 45 6.54 17.76 -21.48
C TYR A 45 5.88 16.47 -22.00
N LEU A 46 5.64 15.47 -21.13
CA LEU A 46 4.90 14.28 -21.52
C LEU A 46 3.40 14.58 -21.54
N SER A 47 2.78 14.32 -22.68
CA SER A 47 1.34 14.37 -22.86
C SER A 47 0.66 13.26 -22.05
N GLY A 48 -0.61 13.52 -21.73
CA GLY A 48 -1.46 12.55 -21.04
C GLY A 48 -1.94 12.98 -19.66
N VAL A 49 -2.89 12.21 -19.15
CA VAL A 49 -3.47 12.30 -17.82
C VAL A 49 -3.13 10.99 -17.09
N PRO A 50 -2.15 10.96 -16.17
CA PRO A 50 -1.54 9.72 -15.67
C PRO A 50 -2.54 8.64 -15.26
N CYS A 51 -3.49 8.99 -14.39
CA CYS A 51 -4.50 8.06 -13.89
C CYS A 51 -5.46 7.54 -14.97
N ALA A 52 -5.77 8.37 -15.99
CA ALA A 52 -6.66 7.98 -17.08
C ALA A 52 -5.92 7.17 -18.16
N ASP A 53 -4.63 7.43 -18.34
CA ASP A 53 -3.77 6.76 -19.33
C ASP A 53 -3.12 5.49 -18.78
N ASN A 54 -3.65 4.94 -17.69
CA ASN A 54 -3.14 3.72 -17.07
C ASN A 54 -1.65 3.84 -16.66
N GLU A 55 -1.21 5.04 -16.28
CA GLU A 55 0.12 5.35 -15.74
C GLU A 55 0.06 5.41 -14.21
N TYR A 56 0.67 4.44 -13.54
CA TYR A 56 0.61 4.33 -12.09
C TYR A 56 1.78 3.54 -11.52
N LEU A 57 2.03 3.74 -10.23
CA LEU A 57 2.85 2.89 -9.39
C LEU A 57 1.94 2.03 -8.51
N GLU A 58 2.07 0.72 -8.64
CA GLU A 58 1.42 -0.26 -7.78
C GLU A 58 2.39 -0.70 -6.66
N ILE A 59 1.90 -0.73 -5.43
CA ILE A 59 2.66 -1.18 -4.26
C ILE A 59 1.86 -2.28 -3.55
N ARG A 60 2.53 -3.40 -3.26
CA ARG A 60 1.93 -4.58 -2.61
C ARG A 60 2.71 -5.03 -1.39
N ASP A 61 1.96 -5.57 -0.44
CA ASP A 61 2.45 -6.10 0.83
C ASP A 61 2.84 -7.57 0.72
N GLY A 62 4.00 -7.82 0.12
CA GLY A 62 4.54 -9.17 -0.01
C GLY A 62 5.57 -9.28 -1.11
N TYR A 63 5.79 -10.52 -1.56
CA TYR A 63 6.88 -10.85 -2.47
C TYR A 63 6.53 -10.65 -3.95
N ASN A 64 5.26 -10.71 -4.34
CA ASN A 64 4.87 -10.75 -5.76
C ASN A 64 3.52 -10.04 -6.02
N GLN A 65 3.08 -10.07 -7.27
CA GLN A 65 1.82 -9.47 -7.74
C GLN A 65 0.53 -10.05 -7.12
N SER A 66 0.57 -11.24 -6.52
CA SER A 66 -0.58 -11.84 -5.84
C SER A 66 -0.76 -11.32 -4.41
N ALA A 67 0.23 -10.60 -3.88
CA ALA A 67 0.19 -10.03 -2.54
C ALA A 67 -0.87 -8.92 -2.41
N ASN A 68 -1.24 -8.62 -1.16
CA ASN A 68 -2.26 -7.62 -0.85
C ASN A 68 -1.85 -6.25 -1.39
N LEU A 69 -2.80 -5.53 -2.00
CA LEU A 69 -2.55 -4.21 -2.56
C LEU A 69 -2.48 -3.15 -1.46
N LEU A 70 -1.32 -2.51 -1.27
CA LEU A 70 -1.14 -1.38 -0.36
C LEU A 70 -1.55 -0.05 -0.99
N GLY A 71 -1.53 0.03 -2.33
CA GLY A 71 -2.05 1.18 -3.05
C GLY A 71 -1.65 1.22 -4.51
N VAL A 72 -2.41 1.99 -5.28
CA VAL A 72 -2.08 2.39 -6.65
C VAL A 72 -1.99 3.90 -6.65
N PHE A 73 -0.86 4.42 -7.10
CA PHE A 73 -0.54 5.84 -7.03
C PHE A 73 -0.33 6.38 -8.44
N CYS A 74 -1.07 7.42 -8.78
CA CYS A 74 -0.99 8.11 -10.06
C CYS A 74 -1.14 9.61 -9.83
N GLY A 75 -0.53 10.40 -10.71
CA GLY A 75 -0.41 11.85 -10.56
C GLY A 75 0.86 12.36 -11.23
N ARG A 76 0.93 13.65 -11.54
CA ARG A 76 2.12 14.22 -12.21
C ARG A 76 3.29 14.44 -11.24
N TYR A 77 3.01 14.71 -9.98
CA TYR A 77 4.04 14.97 -8.98
C TYR A 77 3.60 14.39 -7.64
N ILE A 78 4.24 13.29 -7.22
CA ILE A 78 3.97 12.62 -5.95
C ILE A 78 5.24 12.70 -5.11
N LYS A 79 5.13 13.38 -3.96
CA LYS A 79 6.25 13.62 -3.05
C LYS A 79 5.98 12.96 -1.71
N SER A 80 7.03 12.43 -1.10
CA SER A 80 7.00 11.88 0.26
C SER A 80 5.98 10.75 0.44
N LEU A 81 5.83 9.88 -0.57
CA LEU A 81 5.01 8.68 -0.41
C LEU A 81 5.72 7.72 0.53
N ILE A 82 5.18 7.59 1.75
CA ILE A 82 5.69 6.64 2.74
C ILE A 82 4.76 5.44 2.78
N ARG A 83 5.28 4.24 2.51
CA ARG A 83 4.51 3.00 2.66
C ARG A 83 5.29 1.99 3.46
N ARG A 84 4.53 1.21 4.23
CA ARG A 84 5.06 0.18 5.12
C ARG A 84 4.42 -1.14 4.74
N SER A 85 5.19 -2.22 4.78
CA SER A 85 4.67 -3.59 4.64
C SER A 85 4.30 -4.16 6.02
N SER A 86 3.59 -5.28 6.05
CA SER A 86 3.35 -6.04 7.28
C SER A 86 4.45 -7.05 7.58
N GLY A 87 5.36 -7.28 6.64
CA GLY A 87 6.48 -8.20 6.79
C GLY A 87 7.72 -7.77 6.01
N HIS A 88 8.67 -8.68 5.86
CA HIS A 88 10.00 -8.39 5.35
C HIS A 88 10.12 -8.27 3.82
N HIS A 89 8.98 -8.27 3.11
CA HIS A 89 8.92 -8.08 1.66
C HIS A 89 7.89 -7.02 1.29
N MET A 90 8.22 -6.22 0.27
CA MET A 90 7.32 -5.31 -0.42
C MET A 90 7.57 -5.43 -1.91
N TRP A 91 6.50 -5.45 -2.71
CA TRP A 91 6.59 -5.56 -4.15
C TRP A 91 6.07 -4.28 -4.79
N LEU A 92 6.81 -3.78 -5.77
CA LEU A 92 6.45 -2.56 -6.51
C LEU A 92 6.29 -2.92 -7.97
N ARG A 93 5.49 -2.15 -8.71
CA ARG A 93 5.41 -2.25 -10.17
C ARG A 93 4.96 -0.94 -10.79
N LEU A 94 5.67 -0.49 -11.82
CA LEU A 94 5.17 0.57 -12.71
C LEU A 94 4.21 0.01 -13.75
N SER A 95 3.32 0.86 -14.23
CA SER A 95 2.57 0.64 -15.46
C SER A 95 3.50 0.26 -16.62
N PRO A 96 3.01 -0.47 -17.63
CA PRO A 96 3.84 -0.93 -18.76
C PRO A 96 4.59 0.19 -19.50
N SER A 97 4.04 1.39 -19.50
CA SER A 97 4.65 2.60 -20.07
C SER A 97 5.90 3.08 -19.31
N GLY A 98 5.98 2.83 -18.00
CA GLY A 98 7.16 3.08 -17.18
C GLY A 98 7.71 4.51 -17.23
N ARG A 99 6.85 5.54 -17.38
CA ARG A 99 7.30 6.91 -17.67
C ARG A 99 7.66 7.73 -16.43
N TYR A 100 7.37 7.20 -15.24
CA TYR A 100 7.70 7.87 -13.99
C TYR A 100 9.20 7.93 -13.73
N LEU A 101 9.68 9.14 -13.42
CA LEU A 101 11.04 9.36 -12.95
C LEU A 101 11.05 9.46 -11.43
N LEU A 102 11.97 8.74 -10.79
CA LEU A 102 12.20 8.83 -9.35
C LEU A 102 13.04 10.06 -9.02
N PHE A 103 12.76 10.66 -7.87
CA PHE A 103 13.59 11.71 -7.28
C PHE A 103 13.62 11.56 -5.75
N TYR A 104 14.53 12.29 -5.10
CA TYR A 104 14.70 12.20 -3.66
C TYR A 104 13.43 12.62 -2.89
N PRO A 105 13.00 11.87 -1.84
CA PRO A 105 13.58 10.61 -1.36
C PRO A 105 13.18 9.38 -2.21
N ASN A 106 14.13 8.47 -2.41
CA ASN A 106 13.95 7.18 -3.07
C ASN A 106 14.72 6.09 -2.33
N TYR A 107 14.25 5.70 -1.15
CA TYR A 107 14.91 4.69 -0.32
C TYR A 107 13.92 3.80 0.42
N TYR A 108 14.43 2.69 0.93
CA TYR A 108 13.73 1.85 1.89
C TYR A 108 14.68 1.36 2.98
N GLU A 109 14.12 1.02 4.13
CA GLU A 109 14.85 0.46 5.26
C GLU A 109 14.00 -0.56 6.03
N GLY A 110 14.68 -1.40 6.81
CA GLY A 110 14.03 -2.30 7.75
C GLY A 110 13.61 -1.55 9.00
N ARG A 111 12.44 -1.89 9.54
CA ARG A 111 11.96 -1.44 10.84
C ARG A 111 11.59 -2.65 11.67
N ALA A 112 12.05 -2.71 12.92
CA ALA A 112 11.74 -3.82 13.81
C ALA A 112 10.22 -3.97 13.98
N ALA A 113 9.69 -5.19 13.89
CA ALA A 113 8.25 -5.43 13.92
C ALA A 113 7.57 -5.00 15.24
N ASN A 114 8.32 -4.89 16.34
CA ASN A 114 7.85 -4.40 17.63
C ASN A 114 7.79 -2.86 17.71
N LYS A 115 8.42 -2.13 16.79
CA LYS A 115 8.40 -0.67 16.74
C LYS A 115 7.26 -0.23 15.85
N THR A 116 6.14 0.16 16.45
CA THR A 116 4.92 0.50 15.72
C THR A 116 4.78 1.99 15.43
N VAL A 117 4.21 2.32 14.27
CA VAL A 117 3.69 3.64 13.92
C VAL A 117 2.17 3.56 13.94
N PRO A 118 1.46 4.41 14.70
CA PRO A 118 0.01 4.34 14.83
C PRO A 118 -0.65 4.50 13.47
N ALA A 119 -1.78 3.81 13.30
CA ALA A 119 -2.51 3.90 12.05
C ALA A 119 -3.16 5.27 11.90
N ASN A 120 -3.02 5.89 10.72
CA ASN A 120 -3.68 7.15 10.39
C ASN A 120 -4.76 6.94 9.33
N LEU A 121 -5.94 7.47 9.61
CA LEU A 121 -7.15 7.43 8.78
C LEU A 121 -7.63 8.83 8.39
N SER A 122 -6.86 9.89 8.66
CA SER A 122 -7.29 11.29 8.58
C SER A 122 -7.68 11.78 7.19
N GLU A 123 -7.37 11.03 6.13
CA GLU A 123 -7.64 11.42 4.73
C GLU A 123 -8.69 10.55 4.02
N VAL A 124 -9.39 9.63 4.71
CA VAL A 124 -10.44 8.84 4.06
C VAL A 124 -11.70 9.69 3.88
N ALA A 125 -12.13 9.86 2.61
CA ALA A 125 -13.39 10.49 2.27
C ALA A 125 -14.58 9.76 2.94
N GLN A 126 -15.44 10.53 3.62
CA GLN A 126 -16.61 10.04 4.34
C GLN A 126 -17.66 9.37 3.44
N THR A 127 -17.55 9.48 2.12
CA THR A 127 -18.44 8.83 1.13
C THR A 127 -17.70 8.56 -0.18
N GLN A 128 -17.84 7.35 -0.72
CA GLN A 128 -17.31 6.95 -2.04
C GLN A 128 -18.47 6.59 -2.97
N PHE A 129 -18.41 7.02 -4.21
CA PHE A 129 -19.41 6.72 -5.24
C PHE A 129 -19.00 5.50 -6.04
N VAL A 130 -19.94 4.59 -6.28
CA VAL A 130 -19.73 3.32 -6.98
C VAL A 130 -20.80 3.12 -8.05
N LEU A 131 -20.46 2.43 -9.14
CA LEU A 131 -21.38 2.17 -10.23
C LEU A 131 -22.27 0.96 -9.93
N LEU A 132 -23.57 1.12 -10.17
CA LEU A 132 -24.56 0.05 -10.04
C LEU A 132 -24.41 -1.00 -11.14
N ASN A 133 -24.61 -2.26 -10.77
CA ASN A 133 -24.49 -3.46 -11.61
C ASN A 133 -23.11 -3.62 -12.26
N HIS A 134 -22.08 -2.95 -11.72
CA HIS A 134 -20.71 -3.01 -12.18
C HIS A 134 -19.78 -3.37 -11.02
N SER A 135 -18.70 -4.07 -11.33
CA SER A 135 -17.62 -4.27 -10.35
C SER A 135 -16.99 -2.92 -10.03
N SER A 136 -17.13 -2.50 -8.78
CA SER A 136 -16.58 -1.26 -8.25
C SER A 136 -15.63 -1.58 -7.10
N SER A 137 -14.81 -0.60 -6.71
CA SER A 137 -13.90 -0.80 -5.57
C SER A 137 -14.05 0.27 -4.51
N LEU A 138 -14.13 -0.16 -3.25
CA LEU A 138 -13.97 0.70 -2.09
C LEU A 138 -12.49 0.83 -1.75
N TRP A 139 -12.11 2.01 -1.25
CA TRP A 139 -10.72 2.34 -0.94
C TRP A 139 -10.55 2.88 0.48
N CYS A 140 -9.45 2.54 1.14
CA CYS A 140 -9.12 2.98 2.49
C CYS A 140 -7.62 3.34 2.57
N PRO A 141 -7.24 4.64 2.59
CA PRO A 141 -5.84 5.05 2.74
C PRO A 141 -5.38 4.88 4.19
N ALA A 142 -5.29 3.64 4.66
CA ALA A 142 -4.70 3.34 5.95
C ALA A 142 -3.17 3.48 5.85
N GLU A 143 -2.61 4.41 6.62
CA GLU A 143 -1.18 4.46 6.88
C GLU A 143 -0.89 3.88 8.26
N GLY A 144 0.32 3.39 8.53
CA GLY A 144 0.69 2.76 9.80
C GLY A 144 1.84 1.78 9.62
N GLY A 145 2.54 1.43 10.70
CA GLY A 145 3.74 0.59 10.68
C GLY A 145 3.75 -0.46 11.78
N PRO A 146 3.93 -1.77 11.49
CA PRO A 146 3.82 -2.40 10.17
C PRO A 146 2.49 -2.04 9.47
N ALA A 147 2.33 -2.38 8.18
CA ALA A 147 1.09 -2.12 7.44
C ALA A 147 -0.12 -2.58 8.26
N PRO A 148 -1.07 -1.68 8.56
CA PRO A 148 -2.15 -2.03 9.47
C PRO A 148 -3.14 -2.96 8.77
N ARG A 149 -3.87 -3.75 9.57
CA ARG A 149 -4.85 -4.69 9.03
C ARG A 149 -6.18 -3.99 8.85
N ILE A 150 -6.71 -4.08 7.63
CA ILE A 150 -7.99 -3.50 7.24
C ILE A 150 -9.05 -4.60 7.26
N VAL A 151 -10.07 -4.38 8.10
CA VAL A 151 -11.25 -5.22 8.22
C VAL A 151 -12.41 -4.52 7.54
N TRP A 152 -12.78 -5.03 6.37
CA TRP A 152 -13.97 -4.58 5.66
C TRP A 152 -15.19 -5.35 6.14
N ARG A 153 -16.29 -4.62 6.37
CA ARG A 153 -17.58 -5.17 6.78
C ARG A 153 -18.69 -4.72 5.86
N LYS A 154 -19.59 -5.64 5.51
CA LYS A 154 -20.89 -5.36 4.87
C LYS A 154 -21.98 -5.67 5.88
N ASN A 155 -22.81 -4.68 6.23
CA ASN A 155 -23.91 -4.86 7.18
C ASN A 155 -23.45 -5.50 8.51
N GLY A 156 -22.27 -5.10 8.99
CA GLY A 156 -21.67 -5.61 10.24
C GLY A 156 -20.84 -6.90 10.10
N ALA A 157 -21.07 -7.72 9.08
CA ALA A 157 -20.34 -8.96 8.82
C ALA A 157 -19.01 -8.71 8.11
N VAL A 158 -17.93 -9.40 8.53
CA VAL A 158 -16.59 -9.26 7.95
C VAL A 158 -16.55 -9.90 6.56
N VAL A 159 -16.12 -9.15 5.55
CA VAL A 159 -16.00 -9.60 4.16
C VAL A 159 -14.54 -9.69 3.69
N GLN A 160 -13.64 -8.92 4.30
CA GLN A 160 -12.20 -8.99 4.04
C GLN A 160 -11.44 -8.60 5.31
N ASN A 161 -10.36 -9.30 5.61
CA ASN A 161 -9.47 -9.01 6.73
C ASN A 161 -8.02 -9.16 6.26
N SER A 162 -7.45 -8.08 5.74
CA SER A 162 -6.16 -8.11 5.05
C SER A 162 -5.46 -6.75 5.16
N THR A 163 -4.22 -6.66 4.71
CA THR A 163 -3.53 -5.36 4.58
C THR A 163 -3.92 -4.61 3.31
N SER A 164 -4.88 -5.14 2.53
CA SER A 164 -5.28 -4.50 1.29
C SER A 164 -6.19 -3.29 1.52
N VAL A 165 -5.79 -2.17 0.93
CA VAL A 165 -6.56 -0.91 0.95
C VAL A 165 -7.79 -0.93 0.06
N ARG A 166 -7.94 -1.97 -0.78
CA ARG A 166 -8.98 -2.06 -1.80
C ARG A 166 -9.88 -3.27 -1.57
N LEU A 167 -11.19 -3.02 -1.50
CA LEU A 167 -12.20 -4.07 -1.55
C LEU A 167 -12.95 -4.01 -2.88
N LEU A 168 -12.98 -5.13 -3.61
CA LEU A 168 -13.80 -5.27 -4.81
C LEU A 168 -15.23 -5.66 -4.41
N ILE A 169 -16.21 -4.92 -4.93
CA ILE A 169 -17.64 -5.16 -4.68
C ILE A 169 -18.40 -5.19 -5.99
N ASN A 170 -19.48 -5.98 -6.05
CA ASN A 170 -20.47 -5.89 -7.10
C ASN A 170 -21.77 -5.40 -6.46
N VAL A 171 -22.18 -4.17 -6.78
CA VAL A 171 -23.38 -3.56 -6.21
C VAL A 171 -24.54 -3.80 -7.14
N THR A 172 -25.44 -4.69 -6.78
CA THR A 172 -26.68 -4.95 -7.52
C THR A 172 -27.87 -4.29 -6.82
N LYS A 173 -28.91 -3.94 -7.59
CA LYS A 173 -30.20 -3.56 -6.99
C LYS A 173 -30.81 -4.79 -6.31
N GLU A 174 -30.81 -4.84 -4.98
CA GLU A 174 -31.62 -5.79 -4.23
C GLU A 174 -33.11 -5.37 -4.35
N LYS A 175 -33.99 -6.29 -4.78
CA LYS A 175 -35.43 -6.01 -4.91
C LYS A 175 -35.98 -5.59 -3.54
N GLY A 176 -36.57 -4.40 -3.46
CA GLY A 176 -37.23 -3.89 -2.25
C GLY A 176 -36.33 -3.10 -1.29
N ILE A 177 -35.03 -2.95 -1.58
CA ILE A 177 -34.09 -2.22 -0.74
C ILE A 177 -33.55 -1.01 -1.53
N PRO A 178 -33.72 0.24 -1.05
CA PRO A 178 -33.11 1.40 -1.69
C PRO A 178 -31.60 1.19 -1.81
N THR A 179 -30.99 1.59 -2.93
CA THR A 179 -29.55 1.47 -3.20
C THR A 179 -28.63 2.19 -2.19
N THR A 180 -29.22 2.85 -1.20
CA THR A 180 -28.61 3.47 -0.01
C THR A 180 -28.48 2.54 1.21
N ALA A 181 -28.90 1.27 1.16
CA ALA A 181 -29.05 0.45 2.38
C ALA A 181 -27.86 -0.43 2.80
N ALA A 182 -26.86 -0.67 1.94
CA ALA A 182 -25.70 -1.49 2.33
C ALA A 182 -24.68 -0.62 3.10
N ARG A 183 -24.58 -0.83 4.41
CA ARG A 183 -23.59 -0.11 5.25
C ARG A 183 -22.25 -0.83 5.15
N TRP A 184 -21.30 -0.19 4.46
CA TRP A 184 -19.92 -0.65 4.37
C TRP A 184 -19.06 0.05 5.41
N THR A 185 -18.13 -0.67 6.02
CA THR A 185 -17.22 -0.10 7.02
C THR A 185 -15.83 -0.70 6.87
N ALA A 186 -14.81 0.15 6.77
CA ALA A 186 -13.42 -0.24 6.91
C ALA A 186 -12.97 0.08 8.33
N MET A 187 -12.42 -0.90 9.03
CA MET A 187 -11.80 -0.73 10.34
C MET A 187 -10.33 -1.05 10.22
N VAL A 188 -9.48 -0.15 10.70
CA VAL A 188 -8.03 -0.35 10.73
C VAL A 188 -7.63 -0.86 12.11
N ARG A 189 -6.87 -1.94 12.14
CA ARG A 189 -6.39 -2.65 13.33
C ARG A 189 -4.88 -2.77 13.33
#